data_AF-A0A7X7D6B1-F1
#
_entry.id   AF-A0A7X7D6B1-F1
#
_cell.length_a   1.000
_cell.length_b   1.000
_cell.length_c   1.000
_cell.angle_alpha   90.00
_cell.angle_beta   90.00
_cell.angle_gamma   90.00
#
_symmetry.space_group_name_H-M   'P 1'
#
loop_
_entity.id
_entity.type
_entity.pdbx_description
1 polymer ?
#
loop_
_entity_poly.entity_id
_entity_poly.type
_entity_poly.pdbx_seq_one_letter_code
_entity_poly.pdbx_strand_id
1 'polypeptide(L)'
;VIDRTGALERVCIGSFSDERIERLKAALGPKLCTSLGPKGVARLRAGSFGLPSGRVEGACVQVPHRLKGVRLVDDRFVSRAHAAGLQVHVWTIDDPAEMHELLDRGVDGIMTDRPATLREVLESRGAWF
;
A
#
# COMPACT_ATOMS: atom_id res chain seq x y z
N VAL A 1 -4.05 -0.85 23.37
CA VAL A 1 -5.01 0.18 22.92
C VAL A 1 -6.04 -0.41 21.97
N ILE A 2 -5.62 -1.07 20.88
CA ILE A 2 -6.51 -1.65 19.85
C ILE A 2 -7.60 -2.57 20.45
N ASP A 3 -7.22 -3.53 21.29
CA ASP A 3 -8.20 -4.43 21.94
C ASP A 3 -9.16 -3.67 22.85
N ARG A 4 -8.61 -2.79 23.71
CA ARG A 4 -9.39 -1.96 24.63
C ARG A 4 -10.42 -1.08 23.90
N THR A 5 -10.13 -0.64 22.67
CA THR A 5 -11.02 0.22 21.87
C THR A 5 -11.84 -0.52 20.82
N GLY A 6 -11.77 -1.86 20.77
CA GLY A 6 -12.47 -2.66 19.77
C GLY A 6 -12.19 -2.21 18.33
N ALA A 7 -10.94 -1.82 18.04
CA ALA A 7 -10.58 -1.16 16.78
C ALA A 7 -10.06 -2.10 15.68
N LEU A 8 -9.94 -3.41 15.96
CA LEU A 8 -9.25 -4.37 15.11
C LEU A 8 -9.72 -4.33 13.64
N GLU A 9 -11.03 -4.29 13.40
CA GLU A 9 -11.63 -4.31 12.05
C GLU A 9 -11.55 -2.96 11.31
N ARG A 10 -11.06 -1.90 11.95
CA ARG A 10 -11.03 -0.52 11.42
C ARG A 10 -9.61 0.03 11.31
N VAL A 11 -8.60 -0.77 11.60
CA VAL A 11 -7.19 -0.38 11.53
C VAL A 11 -6.43 -1.33 10.63
N CYS A 12 -5.49 -0.78 9.87
CA CYS A 12 -4.47 -1.57 9.18
C CYS A 12 -3.10 -1.13 9.67
N ILE A 13 -2.23 -2.08 10.01
CA ILE A 13 -0.93 -1.76 10.59
C ILE A 13 0.18 -1.92 9.54
N GLY A 14 0.97 -0.85 9.36
CA GLY A 14 2.22 -0.87 8.61
C GLY A 14 3.44 -0.71 9.51
N SER A 15 4.58 -1.27 9.08
CA SER A 15 5.88 -0.99 9.70
C SER A 15 7.02 -1.22 8.70
N PHE A 16 8.09 -0.43 8.81
CA PHE A 16 9.37 -0.71 8.14
C PHE A 16 10.16 -1.87 8.76
N SER A 17 9.53 -2.71 9.59
CA SER A 17 10.14 -3.88 10.21
C SER A 17 9.17 -5.05 10.13
N ASP A 18 9.52 -6.05 9.31
CA ASP A 18 8.75 -7.28 9.19
C ASP A 18 8.60 -7.98 10.55
N GLU A 19 9.64 -7.96 11.41
CA GLU A 19 9.57 -8.55 12.76
C GLU A 19 8.46 -7.91 13.62
N ARG A 20 8.30 -6.58 13.55
CA ARG A 20 7.23 -5.89 14.30
C ARG A 20 5.85 -6.24 13.78
N ILE A 21 5.70 -6.41 12.46
CA ILE A 21 4.43 -6.84 11.85
C ILE A 21 4.08 -8.24 12.35
N GLU A 22 5.02 -9.17 12.30
CA GLU A 22 4.79 -10.55 12.75
C GLU A 22 4.51 -10.64 14.26
N ARG A 23 5.20 -9.85 15.10
CA ARG A 23 4.86 -9.75 16.53
C ARG A 23 3.43 -9.25 16.76
N LEU A 24 2.97 -8.27 15.98
CA LEU A 24 1.60 -7.75 16.11
C LEU A 24 0.55 -8.73 15.62
N LYS A 25 0.80 -9.45 14.52
CA LYS A 25 -0.06 -10.56 14.07
C LYS A 25 -0.18 -11.65 15.12
N ALA A 26 0.94 -12.03 15.75
CA ALA A 26 0.94 -13.02 16.83
C ALA A 26 0.15 -12.54 18.06
N ALA A 27 0.22 -11.25 18.39
CA ALA A 27 -0.46 -10.68 19.55
C ALA A 27 -1.97 -10.40 19.33
N LEU A 28 -2.35 -9.93 18.14
CA LEU A 28 -3.72 -9.47 17.81
C LEU A 28 -4.51 -10.49 16.95
N GLY A 29 -3.85 -11.56 16.52
CA GLY A 29 -4.45 -12.67 15.81
C GLY A 29 -4.53 -12.48 14.28
N PRO A 30 -5.00 -13.52 13.56
CA PRO A 30 -4.95 -13.61 12.10
C PRO A 30 -5.91 -12.64 11.37
N LYS A 31 -6.86 -12.03 12.09
CA LYS A 31 -7.78 -11.04 11.52
C LYS A 31 -7.15 -9.66 11.34
N LEU A 32 -5.96 -9.43 11.92
CA LEU A 32 -5.30 -8.14 11.85
C LEU A 32 -4.95 -7.77 10.40
N CYS A 33 -5.50 -6.65 9.91
CA CYS A 33 -5.05 -6.07 8.65
C CYS A 33 -3.62 -5.55 8.77
N THR A 34 -2.75 -5.96 7.85
CA THR A 34 -1.37 -5.47 7.79
C THR A 34 -0.96 -5.07 6.37
N SER A 35 -0.21 -3.98 6.25
CA SER A 35 0.61 -3.73 5.06
C SER A 35 1.82 -4.66 5.05
N LEU A 36 2.33 -5.00 3.87
CA LEU A 36 3.62 -5.69 3.76
C LEU A 36 4.75 -4.86 4.40
N GLY A 37 5.67 -5.56 5.07
CA GLY A 37 6.97 -5.01 5.47
C GLY A 37 7.96 -4.98 4.30
N PRO A 38 9.16 -4.40 4.50
CA PRO A 38 10.16 -4.24 3.44
C PRO A 38 10.55 -5.53 2.73
N LYS A 39 10.66 -6.67 3.44
CA LYS A 39 10.96 -7.97 2.80
C LYS A 39 9.80 -8.43 1.92
N GLY A 40 8.57 -8.23 2.38
CA GLY A 40 7.36 -8.51 1.59
C GLY A 40 7.30 -7.67 0.31
N VAL A 41 7.56 -6.37 0.41
CA VAL A 41 7.61 -5.47 -0.75
C VAL A 41 8.72 -5.87 -1.73
N ALA A 42 9.91 -6.23 -1.23
CA ALA A 42 11.02 -6.68 -2.07
C ALA A 42 10.68 -7.99 -2.83
N ARG A 43 10.03 -8.96 -2.17
CA ARG A 43 9.53 -10.18 -2.81
C ARG A 43 8.49 -9.87 -3.88
N LEU A 44 7.51 -9.02 -3.56
CA LEU A 44 6.49 -8.60 -4.50
C LEU A 44 7.12 -7.95 -5.75
N ARG A 45 8.10 -7.07 -5.55
CA ARG A 45 8.83 -6.42 -6.64
C ARG A 45 9.62 -7.42 -7.47
N ALA A 46 10.34 -8.35 -6.86
CA ALA A 46 11.03 -9.41 -7.61
C ALA A 46 10.04 -10.25 -8.44
N GLY A 47 8.88 -10.61 -7.86
CA GLY A 47 7.81 -11.31 -8.55
C GLY A 47 7.19 -10.54 -9.71
N SER A 48 7.17 -9.20 -9.65
CA SER A 48 6.71 -8.36 -10.77
C SER A 48 7.60 -8.44 -12.02
N PHE A 49 8.82 -8.98 -11.88
CA PHE A 49 9.74 -9.28 -12.97
C PHE A 49 9.74 -10.77 -13.37
N GLY A 50 8.81 -11.56 -12.85
CA GLY A 50 8.74 -13.00 -13.13
C GLY A 50 9.75 -13.86 -12.36
N LEU A 51 10.45 -13.28 -11.37
CA LEU A 51 11.40 -14.04 -10.54
C LEU A 51 10.65 -14.91 -9.51
N PRO A 52 11.13 -16.13 -9.22
CA PRO A 52 10.64 -16.94 -8.11
C PRO A 52 10.81 -16.18 -6.78
N SER A 53 9.70 -15.74 -6.19
CA SER A 53 9.69 -14.79 -5.06
C SER A 53 8.83 -15.23 -3.87
N GLY A 54 8.21 -16.41 -3.97
CA GLY A 54 7.34 -16.97 -2.94
C GLY A 54 5.99 -16.25 -2.84
N ARG A 55 5.23 -16.60 -1.80
CA ARG A 55 3.96 -15.93 -1.47
C ARG A 55 4.23 -14.72 -0.57
N VAL A 56 3.40 -13.70 -0.73
CA VAL A 56 3.31 -12.55 0.16
C VAL A 56 1.95 -12.59 0.87
N GLU A 57 1.91 -12.11 2.10
CA GLU A 57 0.71 -12.15 2.93
C GLU A 57 0.52 -10.81 3.64
N GLY A 58 -0.65 -10.21 3.41
CA GLY A 58 -1.07 -8.92 3.91
C GLY A 58 -2.34 -8.48 3.19
N ALA A 59 -2.87 -7.31 3.56
CA ALA A 59 -4.02 -6.72 2.87
C ALA A 59 -3.61 -5.68 1.82
N CYS A 60 -2.45 -5.03 2.03
CA CYS A 60 -1.99 -3.96 1.15
C CYS A 60 -0.46 -3.84 1.11
N VAL A 61 0.01 -2.98 0.21
CA VAL A 61 1.35 -2.40 0.22
C VAL A 61 1.26 -0.90 0.38
N GLN A 62 2.07 -0.34 1.27
CA GLN A 62 2.16 1.10 1.52
C GLN A 62 3.58 1.55 1.20
N VAL A 63 3.81 2.11 0.01
CA VAL A 63 5.16 2.34 -0.52
C VAL A 63 5.33 3.73 -1.14
N PRO A 64 6.56 4.26 -1.24
CA PRO A 64 6.77 5.48 -2.01
C PRO A 64 6.63 5.22 -3.51
N HIS A 65 6.24 6.24 -4.28
CA HIS A 65 6.25 6.12 -5.75
C HIS A 65 7.65 5.76 -6.28
N ARG A 66 8.68 6.38 -5.68
CA ARG A 66 10.10 6.16 -6.00
C ARG A 66 10.88 5.78 -4.75
N LEU A 67 11.75 4.78 -4.88
CA LEU A 67 12.69 4.39 -3.84
C LEU A 67 14.11 4.68 -4.33
N LYS A 68 14.83 5.57 -3.64
CA LYS A 68 16.21 5.98 -4.01
C LYS A 68 16.32 6.41 -5.49
N GLY A 69 15.35 7.19 -5.97
CA GLY A 69 15.29 7.69 -7.35
C GLY A 69 14.71 6.70 -8.39
N VAL A 70 14.61 5.41 -8.06
CA VAL A 70 14.06 4.39 -8.96
C VAL A 70 12.55 4.30 -8.78
N ARG A 71 11.80 4.28 -9.89
CA ARG A 71 10.35 4.04 -9.87
C ARG A 71 10.06 2.66 -9.30
N LEU A 72 9.37 2.64 -8.17
CA LEU A 72 8.92 1.41 -7.52
C LEU A 72 7.52 1.04 -8.00
N VAL A 73 6.62 2.01 -8.05
CA VAL A 73 5.22 1.83 -8.44
C VAL A 73 5.09 2.06 -9.94
N ASP A 74 5.21 0.97 -10.69
CA ASP A 74 4.94 0.88 -12.13
C ASP A 74 3.79 -0.11 -12.40
N ASP A 75 3.35 -0.23 -13.65
CA ASP A 75 2.18 -1.05 -14.01
C ASP A 75 2.41 -2.54 -13.69
N ARG A 76 3.65 -3.01 -13.73
CA ARG A 76 4.02 -4.39 -13.35
C ARG A 76 3.88 -4.59 -11.86
N PHE A 77 4.33 -3.63 -11.06
CA PHE A 77 4.21 -3.67 -9.61
C PHE A 77 2.73 -3.66 -9.19
N VAL A 78 1.92 -2.75 -9.75
CA VAL A 78 0.49 -2.67 -9.44
C VAL A 78 -0.23 -3.95 -9.85
N SER A 79 -0.04 -4.40 -11.09
CA SER A 79 -0.65 -5.65 -11.59
C SER A 79 -0.26 -6.86 -10.72
N ARG A 80 1.00 -6.94 -10.29
CA ARG A 80 1.47 -8.03 -9.45
C ARG A 80 0.87 -7.98 -8.04
N ALA A 81 0.69 -6.78 -7.47
CA ALA A 81 0.05 -6.56 -6.18
C ALA A 81 -1.42 -6.98 -6.23
N HIS A 82 -2.17 -6.50 -7.23
CA HIS A 82 -3.57 -6.88 -7.42
C HIS A 82 -3.74 -8.38 -7.66
N ALA A 83 -2.86 -9.00 -8.45
CA ALA A 83 -2.85 -10.46 -8.64
C ALA A 83 -2.53 -11.24 -7.34
N ALA A 84 -1.92 -10.60 -6.34
CA ALA A 84 -1.74 -11.16 -5.00
C ALA A 84 -2.91 -10.85 -4.05
N GLY A 85 -3.95 -10.15 -4.51
CA GLY A 85 -5.07 -9.68 -3.68
C GLY A 85 -4.70 -8.51 -2.76
N LEU A 86 -3.63 -7.77 -3.07
CA LEU A 86 -3.16 -6.65 -2.26
C LEU A 86 -3.61 -5.31 -2.85
N GLN A 87 -4.11 -4.41 -2.01
CA GLN A 87 -4.26 -3.01 -2.39
C GLN A 87 -2.90 -2.29 -2.46
N VAL A 88 -2.77 -1.30 -3.33
CA VAL A 88 -1.58 -0.46 -3.48
C VAL A 88 -1.88 0.95 -2.98
N HIS A 89 -1.25 1.35 -1.88
CA HIS A 89 -1.30 2.71 -1.37
C HIS A 89 0.06 3.38 -1.54
N VAL A 90 0.07 4.63 -2.02
CA VAL A 90 1.28 5.39 -2.32
C VAL A 90 1.41 6.61 -1.42
N TRP A 91 2.64 6.92 -0.98
CA TRP A 91 2.92 8.04 -0.09
C TRP A 91 4.27 8.71 -0.41
N THR A 92 4.53 9.96 -0.03
CA THR A 92 3.55 11.03 0.15
C THR A 92 3.44 11.75 -1.19
N ILE A 93 2.23 11.84 -1.75
CA ILE A 93 2.01 12.44 -3.08
C ILE A 93 1.24 13.74 -2.91
N ASP A 94 1.87 14.87 -3.25
CA ASP A 94 1.28 16.20 -3.08
C ASP A 94 1.03 16.94 -4.40
N ASP A 95 1.62 16.44 -5.49
CA ASP A 95 1.46 17.01 -6.82
C ASP A 95 0.21 16.44 -7.52
N PRO A 96 -0.75 17.28 -7.98
CA PRO A 96 -1.95 16.81 -8.64
C PRO A 96 -1.69 15.98 -9.90
N ALA A 97 -0.67 16.32 -10.69
CA ALA A 97 -0.36 15.59 -11.91
C ALA A 97 0.19 14.19 -11.57
N GLU A 98 1.00 14.07 -10.51
CA GLU A 98 1.44 12.78 -9.99
C GLU A 98 0.26 11.97 -9.41
N MET A 99 -0.69 12.60 -8.72
CA MET A 99 -1.92 11.94 -8.26
C MET A 99 -2.69 11.35 -9.43
N HIS A 100 -2.91 12.12 -10.51
CA HIS A 100 -3.56 11.63 -11.72
C HIS A 100 -2.80 10.45 -12.35
N GLU A 101 -1.48 10.57 -12.53
CA GLU A 101 -0.66 9.46 -13.08
C GLU A 101 -0.83 8.19 -12.26
N LEU A 102 -0.75 8.28 -10.92
CA LEU A 102 -0.83 7.12 -10.05
C LEU A 102 -2.23 6.50 -10.04
N LEU A 103 -3.28 7.32 -10.03
CA LEU A 103 -4.66 6.84 -10.14
C LEU A 103 -4.93 6.16 -11.50
N ASP A 104 -4.36 6.67 -12.59
CA ASP A 104 -4.46 6.03 -13.92
C ASP A 104 -3.75 4.68 -13.97
N ARG A 105 -2.66 4.52 -13.20
CA ARG A 105 -1.97 3.23 -13.02
C ARG A 105 -2.75 2.24 -12.14
N GLY A 106 -3.84 2.67 -11.52
CA GLY A 106 -4.69 1.83 -10.68
C GLY A 106 -4.21 1.67 -9.24
N VAL A 107 -3.49 2.64 -8.67
CA VAL A 107 -3.29 2.63 -7.21
C VAL A 107 -4.64 2.77 -6.50
N ASP A 108 -4.80 2.05 -5.39
CA ASP A 108 -6.05 2.00 -4.62
C ASP A 108 -6.16 3.12 -3.58
N GLY A 109 -5.05 3.80 -3.27
CA GLY A 109 -5.05 4.89 -2.29
C GLY A 109 -3.82 5.78 -2.41
N ILE A 110 -4.02 7.07 -2.13
CA ILE A 110 -2.98 8.07 -2.06
C ILE A 110 -2.94 8.63 -0.63
N MET A 111 -1.75 8.64 -0.03
CA MET A 111 -1.47 9.39 1.19
C MET A 111 -0.78 10.69 0.81
N THR A 112 -1.32 11.80 1.31
CA THR A 112 -0.96 13.15 0.90
C THR A 112 -0.96 14.09 2.11
N ASP A 113 -0.09 15.10 2.09
CA ASP A 113 -0.15 16.23 3.01
C ASP A 113 -1.12 17.32 2.50
N ARG A 114 -1.68 17.15 1.30
CA ARG A 114 -2.65 18.04 0.64
C ARG A 114 -3.99 17.35 0.37
N PRO A 115 -4.76 17.00 1.41
CA PRO A 115 -6.02 16.27 1.25
C PRO A 115 -7.08 17.03 0.45
N ALA A 116 -7.11 18.37 0.54
CA ALA A 116 -8.04 19.19 -0.26
C ALA A 116 -7.74 19.06 -1.77
N THR A 117 -6.46 19.09 -2.15
CA THR A 117 -6.02 18.89 -3.53
C THR A 117 -6.35 17.49 -4.03
N LEU A 118 -6.10 16.44 -3.23
CA LEU A 118 -6.48 15.09 -3.61
C LEU A 118 -8.00 14.95 -3.79
N ARG A 119 -8.80 15.61 -2.96
CA ARG A 119 -10.25 15.65 -3.12
C ARG A 119 -10.66 16.28 -4.46
N GLU A 120 -10.11 17.43 -4.83
CA GLU A 120 -10.38 18.07 -6.14
C GLU A 120 -10.02 17.14 -7.30
N VAL A 121 -8.88 16.45 -7.22
CA VAL A 121 -8.47 15.43 -8.20
C VAL A 121 -9.50 14.31 -8.28
N LEU A 122 -9.95 13.75 -7.15
CA LEU A 122 -10.96 12.68 -7.15
C LEU A 122 -12.33 13.15 -7.65
N GLU A 123 -12.76 14.36 -7.29
CA GLU A 123 -14.01 14.97 -7.77
C GLU A 123 -13.97 15.17 -9.30
N SER A 124 -12.87 15.71 -9.85
CA SER A 124 -12.70 15.88 -11.30
C SER A 124 -12.72 14.57 -12.09
N ARG A 125 -12.37 13.45 -11.43
CA ARG A 125 -12.39 12.10 -12.00
C ARG A 125 -13.74 11.39 -11.81
N GLY A 126 -14.70 12.00 -11.11
CA GLY A 126 -15.94 11.33 -10.71
C GLY A 126 -15.71 10.15 -9.76
N ALA A 127 -14.58 10.14 -9.04
CA ALA A 127 -14.17 9.10 -8.11
C ALA A 127 -14.39 9.50 -6.64
N TRP A 128 -15.10 10.61 -6.41
CA TRP A 128 -15.49 11.10 -5.08
C TRP A 128 -16.99 10.88 -4.89
N PHE A 129 -17.38 10.06 -3.92
CA PHE A 129 -18.76 9.66 -3.65
C PHE A 129 -19.12 9.78 -2.16
#